data_AF-A0A966CKU6-F1
#
_entry.id   AF-A0A966CKU6-F1
#
_cell.length_a   1.000
_cell.length_b   1.000
_cell.length_c   1.000
_cell.angle_alpha   90.00
_cell.angle_beta   90.00
_cell.angle_gamma   90.00
#
_symmetry.space_group_name_H-M   'P 1'
#
loop_
_entity.id
_entity.type
_entity.pdbx_description
1 polymer ?
#
loop_
_entity_poly.entity_id
_entity_poly.type
_entity_poly.pdbx_seq_one_letter_code
_entity_poly.pdbx_strand_id
1 'polypeptide(L)'
;MKQQLKEQINYWKKSAQKSFDAAHVLFNNKHYDFCLFFGHLALEKLLKGLVVKQTKRAAPPIHHLEKLANLIELELTKDTVKHLRIITDFNIAGRYAEAKYAFYKKCTKEYSERYLKIIKELFLWLKKEYQSK
;
A
#
# COMPACT_ATOMS: atom_id res chain seq x y z
N MET A 1 -21.88 2.96 -16.85
CA MET A 1 -21.71 3.04 -15.38
C MET A 1 -21.15 1.77 -14.74
N LYS A 2 -21.84 0.61 -14.77
CA LYS A 2 -21.32 -0.64 -14.15
C LYS A 2 -19.98 -1.12 -14.73
N GLN A 3 -19.81 -1.02 -16.04
CA GLN A 3 -18.58 -1.44 -16.74
C GLN A 3 -17.37 -0.57 -16.36
N GLN A 4 -17.53 0.75 -16.40
CA GLN A 4 -16.49 1.72 -16.03
C GLN A 4 -16.01 1.55 -14.58
N LEU A 5 -16.92 1.24 -13.65
CA LEU A 5 -16.56 0.95 -12.26
C LEU A 5 -15.72 -0.32 -12.15
N LYS A 6 -16.10 -1.39 -12.86
CA LYS A 6 -15.35 -2.65 -12.90
C LYS A 6 -13.93 -2.45 -13.47
N GLU A 7 -13.80 -1.61 -14.49
CA GLU A 7 -12.51 -1.24 -15.08
C GLU A 7 -11.63 -0.46 -14.09
N GLN A 8 -12.19 0.52 -13.38
CA GLN A 8 -11.46 1.26 -12.33
C GLN A 8 -10.99 0.34 -11.20
N ILE A 9 -11.85 -0.57 -10.73
CA ILE A 9 -11.49 -1.56 -9.70
C ILE A 9 -10.36 -2.47 -10.21
N ASN A 10 -10.46 -2.95 -11.45
CA ASN A 10 -9.45 -3.81 -12.04
C ASN A 10 -8.12 -3.08 -12.25
N TYR A 11 -8.16 -1.82 -12.65
CA TYR A 11 -6.99 -0.95 -12.75
C TYR A 11 -6.25 -0.87 -11.41
N TRP A 12 -6.96 -0.57 -10.32
CA TRP A 12 -6.36 -0.51 -8.98
C TRP A 12 -5.74 -1.85 -8.56
N LYS A 13 -6.45 -2.97 -8.77
CA LYS A 13 -5.93 -4.31 -8.45
C LYS A 13 -4.67 -4.66 -9.24
N LYS A 14 -4.66 -4.43 -10.55
CA LYS A 14 -3.50 -4.70 -11.42
C LYS A 14 -2.32 -3.81 -11.06
N SER A 15 -2.57 -2.52 -10.84
CA SER A 15 -1.55 -1.54 -10.48
C SER A 15 -0.95 -1.82 -9.09
N ALA A 16 -1.78 -2.28 -8.14
CA ALA A 16 -1.32 -2.73 -6.83
C ALA A 16 -0.43 -3.99 -6.94
N GLN A 17 -0.84 -4.99 -7.71
CA GLN A 17 -0.05 -6.19 -7.95
C GLN A 17 1.31 -5.85 -8.58
N LYS A 18 1.33 -5.00 -9.62
CA LYS A 18 2.58 -4.52 -10.23
C LYS A 18 3.49 -3.82 -9.21
N SER A 19 2.92 -3.03 -8.29
CA SER A 19 3.71 -2.36 -7.26
C SER A 19 4.27 -3.36 -6.24
N PHE A 20 3.49 -4.38 -5.88
CA PHE A 20 3.92 -5.44 -4.97
C PHE A 20 5.04 -6.30 -5.58
N ASP A 21 4.92 -6.68 -6.86
CA ASP A 21 5.94 -7.45 -7.57
C ASP A 21 7.25 -6.65 -7.68
N ALA A 22 7.14 -5.34 -7.99
CA ALA A 22 8.30 -4.44 -8.00
C ALA A 22 8.98 -4.34 -6.63
N ALA A 23 8.21 -4.31 -5.54
CA ALA A 23 8.76 -4.29 -4.18
C ALA A 23 9.69 -5.48 -3.92
N HIS A 24 9.31 -6.68 -4.38
CA HIS A 24 10.14 -7.89 -4.26
C HIS A 24 11.39 -7.84 -5.13
N VAL A 25 11.28 -7.38 -6.39
CA VAL A 25 12.44 -7.20 -7.27
C VAL A 25 13.44 -6.23 -6.66
N LEU A 26 12.97 -5.10 -6.13
CA LEU A 26 13.81 -4.08 -5.50
C LEU A 26 14.50 -4.62 -4.24
N PHE A 27 13.79 -5.40 -3.42
CA PHE A 27 14.39 -6.05 -2.26
C PHE A 27 15.54 -6.99 -2.65
N ASN A 28 15.30 -7.86 -3.64
CA ASN A 28 16.31 -8.82 -4.11
C ASN A 28 17.54 -8.13 -4.71
N ASN A 29 17.35 -6.93 -5.29
CA ASN A 29 18.43 -6.08 -5.81
C ASN A 29 19.01 -5.11 -4.76
N LYS A 30 18.70 -5.30 -3.46
CA LYS A 30 19.21 -4.49 -2.33
C LYS A 30 18.80 -3.01 -2.36
N HIS A 31 17.77 -2.66 -3.13
CA HIS A 31 17.12 -1.35 -3.13
C HIS A 31 16.02 -1.29 -2.08
N TYR A 32 16.43 -1.28 -0.81
CA TYR A 32 15.54 -1.47 0.34
C TYR A 32 14.53 -0.34 0.58
N ASP A 33 14.96 0.91 0.42
CA ASP A 33 14.10 2.08 0.52
C ASP A 33 13.03 2.07 -0.57
N PHE A 34 13.42 1.80 -1.82
CA PHE A 34 12.47 1.67 -2.91
C PHE A 34 11.56 0.46 -2.73
N CYS A 35 12.07 -0.67 -2.22
CA CYS A 35 11.23 -1.82 -1.86
C CYS A 35 10.07 -1.40 -0.93
N LEU A 36 10.38 -0.71 0.17
CA LEU A 36 9.38 -0.28 1.14
C LEU A 36 8.43 0.79 0.57
N PHE A 37 8.94 1.69 -0.28
CA PHE A 37 8.09 2.64 -1.01
C PHE A 37 7.11 1.94 -1.94
N PHE A 38 7.55 0.95 -2.71
CA PHE A 38 6.69 0.18 -3.61
C PHE A 38 5.71 -0.71 -2.84
N GLY A 39 6.11 -1.22 -1.67
CA GLY A 39 5.22 -1.92 -0.76
C GLY A 39 4.11 -1.02 -0.19
N HIS A 40 4.44 0.22 0.18
CA HIS A 40 3.44 1.25 0.51
C HIS A 40 2.46 1.48 -0.65
N LEU A 41 3.00 1.70 -1.86
CA LEU A 41 2.19 1.92 -3.05
C LEU A 41 1.27 0.74 -3.38
N ALA A 42 1.68 -0.49 -3.09
CA ALA A 42 0.85 -1.67 -3.28
C ALA A 42 -0.40 -1.64 -2.37
N LEU A 43 -0.20 -1.36 -1.07
CA LEU A 43 -1.30 -1.27 -0.10
C LEU A 43 -2.22 -0.07 -0.41
N GLU A 44 -1.64 1.09 -0.74
CA GLU A 44 -2.42 2.29 -1.09
C GLU A 44 -3.36 2.01 -2.26
N LYS A 45 -2.85 1.38 -3.32
CA LYS A 45 -3.63 1.08 -4.52
C LYS A 45 -4.74 0.06 -4.25
N LEU A 46 -4.50 -0.96 -3.42
CA LEU A 46 -5.56 -1.89 -3.00
C LEU A 46 -6.64 -1.16 -2.20
N LEU A 47 -6.25 -0.34 -1.21
CA LEU A 47 -7.21 0.40 -0.40
C LEU A 47 -8.03 1.38 -1.26
N LYS A 48 -7.40 2.08 -2.21
CA LYS A 48 -8.11 2.94 -3.16
C LYS A 48 -9.10 2.16 -4.03
N GLY A 49 -8.73 0.98 -4.51
CA GLY A 49 -9.67 0.14 -5.25
C GLY A 49 -10.82 -0.40 -4.40
N LEU A 50 -10.62 -0.67 -3.11
CA LEU A 50 -11.69 -1.01 -2.17
C LEU A 50 -12.63 0.18 -1.91
N VAL A 51 -12.07 1.39 -1.74
CA VAL A 51 -12.86 2.63 -1.66
C VAL A 51 -13.76 2.77 -2.87
N VAL A 52 -13.22 2.58 -4.08
CA VAL A 52 -14.02 2.61 -5.32
C VAL A 52 -15.10 1.51 -5.33
N LYS A 53 -14.75 0.27 -4.94
CA LYS A 53 -15.70 -0.86 -4.86
C LYS A 53 -16.89 -0.55 -3.95
N GLN A 54 -16.62 -0.03 -2.75
CA GLN A 54 -17.64 0.12 -1.70
C GLN A 54 -18.44 1.41 -1.85
N THR A 55 -17.78 2.53 -2.18
CA THR A 55 -18.44 3.83 -2.25
C THR A 55 -19.02 4.14 -3.64
N LYS A 56 -18.61 3.39 -4.67
CA LYS A 56 -18.91 3.64 -6.09
C LYS A 56 -18.44 5.03 -6.57
N ARG A 57 -17.52 5.67 -5.84
CA ARG A 57 -16.93 6.97 -6.14
C ARG A 57 -15.42 6.83 -6.33
N ALA A 58 -14.80 7.81 -6.98
CA ALA A 58 -13.36 7.86 -7.09
C ALA A 58 -12.71 7.91 -5.69
N ALA A 59 -11.63 7.17 -5.50
CA ALA A 59 -10.87 7.24 -4.25
C ALA A 59 -10.23 8.64 -4.11
N PRO A 60 -10.23 9.23 -2.91
CA PRO A 60 -9.66 10.55 -2.69
C PRO A 60 -8.13 10.52 -2.89
N PRO A 61 -7.50 11.67 -3.18
CA PRO A 61 -6.05 11.80 -3.35
C PRO A 61 -5.32 11.78 -1.99
N ILE A 62 -5.54 10.72 -1.21
CA ILE A 62 -4.96 10.51 0.11
C ILE A 62 -3.96 9.36 0.01
N HIS A 63 -2.80 9.53 0.66
CA HIS A 63 -1.75 8.51 0.76
C HIS A 63 -1.74 7.79 2.11
N HIS A 64 -2.48 8.30 3.09
CA HIS A 64 -2.51 7.75 4.44
C HIS A 64 -3.35 6.48 4.51
N LEU A 65 -2.70 5.33 4.73
CA LEU A 65 -3.31 4.01 4.58
C LEU A 65 -4.44 3.76 5.59
N GLU A 66 -4.24 4.13 6.85
CA GLU A 66 -5.30 4.04 7.88
C GLU A 66 -6.53 4.87 7.51
N LYS A 67 -6.34 6.07 6.94
CA LYS A 67 -7.48 6.93 6.55
C LYS A 67 -8.26 6.29 5.41
N LEU A 68 -7.57 5.72 4.42
CA LEU A 68 -8.22 4.99 3.33
C LEU A 68 -9.00 3.78 3.84
N ALA A 69 -8.45 3.03 4.81
CA ALA A 69 -9.14 1.90 5.42
C ALA A 69 -10.38 2.32 6.23
N ASN A 70 -10.31 3.45 6.94
CA ASN A 70 -11.43 3.98 7.70
C ASN A 70 -12.57 4.48 6.80
N LEU A 71 -12.29 4.97 5.58
CA LEU A 71 -13.33 5.40 4.62
C LEU A 71 -14.27 4.27 4.17
N ILE A 72 -13.85 3.02 4.36
CA ILE A 72 -14.60 1.82 4.02
C ILE A 72 -14.94 0.98 5.25
N GLU A 73 -14.73 1.54 6.45
CA GLU A 73 -15.05 0.90 7.73
C GLU A 73 -14.46 -0.51 7.83
N LEU A 74 -13.22 -0.69 7.37
CA LEU A 74 -12.50 -1.95 7.56
C LEU A 74 -12.30 -2.21 9.06
N GLU A 75 -12.50 -3.45 9.47
CA GLU A 75 -12.22 -3.87 10.85
C GLU A 75 -10.71 -3.96 11.05
N LEU A 76 -10.15 -2.99 11.80
CA LEU A 76 -8.72 -2.90 12.05
C LEU A 76 -8.40 -3.26 13.50
N THR A 77 -7.47 -4.20 13.68
CA THR A 77 -6.83 -4.42 14.98
C THR A 77 -5.89 -3.24 15.31
N LYS A 78 -5.55 -3.07 16.60
CA LYS A 78 -4.57 -2.05 17.03
C LYS A 78 -3.21 -2.21 16.31
N ASP A 79 -2.78 -3.45 16.09
CA ASP A 79 -1.54 -3.75 15.37
C ASP A 79 -1.64 -3.43 13.88
N THR A 80 -2.77 -3.72 13.25
CA THR A 80 -3.02 -3.32 11.85
C THR A 80 -2.92 -1.81 11.71
N VAL A 81 -3.58 -1.03 12.59
CA VAL A 81 -3.51 0.44 12.58
C VAL A 81 -2.07 0.92 12.70
N LYS A 82 -1.31 0.37 13.66
CA LYS A 82 0.10 0.71 13.86
C LYS A 82 0.93 0.46 12.60
N HIS A 83 0.77 -0.70 11.96
CA HIS A 83 1.50 -1.03 10.73
C HIS A 83 1.11 -0.13 9.56
N LEU A 84 -0.18 0.18 9.37
CA LEU A 84 -0.63 1.08 8.31
C LEU A 84 -0.05 2.49 8.46
N ARG A 85 0.07 3.00 9.70
CA ARG A 85 0.74 4.29 9.98
C ARG A 85 2.21 4.24 9.62
N ILE A 86 2.95 3.24 10.11
CA ILE A 86 4.38 3.11 9.82
C ILE A 86 4.64 2.97 8.31
N ILE A 87 3.83 2.18 7.61
CA ILE A 87 3.97 1.98 6.17
C ILE A 87 3.57 3.24 5.39
N THR A 88 2.68 4.09 5.93
CA THR A 88 2.40 5.41 5.35
C THR A 88 3.67 6.26 5.29
N ASP A 89 4.53 6.17 6.31
CA ASP A 89 5.79 6.92 6.35
C ASP A 89 6.82 6.44 5.32
N PHE A 90 6.58 5.34 4.61
CA PHE A 90 7.46 4.87 3.53
C PHE A 90 7.21 5.60 2.21
N ASN A 91 6.18 6.44 2.12
CA ASN A 91 5.93 7.25 0.94
C ASN A 91 6.97 8.36 0.77
N ILE A 92 7.92 8.18 -0.16
CA ILE A 92 8.95 9.18 -0.45
C ILE A 92 8.60 10.16 -1.57
N ALA A 93 7.41 10.05 -2.18
CA ALA A 93 6.99 10.97 -3.23
C ALA A 93 6.83 12.39 -2.68
N GLY A 94 7.32 13.37 -3.43
CA GLY A 94 7.27 14.79 -3.02
C GLY A 94 8.17 15.18 -1.84
N ARG A 95 8.93 14.24 -1.25
CA ARG A 95 9.90 14.56 -0.18
C ARG A 95 11.19 15.17 -0.72
N TYR A 96 11.79 16.08 0.05
CA TYR A 96 13.12 16.62 -0.20
C TYR A 96 14.23 15.56 -0.11
N ALA A 97 15.40 15.86 -0.68
CA ALA A 97 16.51 14.93 -0.80
C ALA A 97 17.01 14.41 0.57
N GLU A 98 17.04 15.29 1.57
CA GLU A 98 17.47 15.02 2.94
C GLU A 98 16.54 14.00 3.62
N ALA A 99 15.22 14.20 3.45
CA ALA A 99 14.23 13.28 3.99
C ALA A 99 14.27 11.90 3.28
N LYS A 100 14.53 11.87 1.96
CA LYS A 100 14.75 10.62 1.22
C LYS A 100 16.02 9.92 1.68
N TYR A 101 17.11 10.67 1.90
CA TYR A 101 18.37 10.13 2.38
C TYR A 101 18.26 9.57 3.81
N ALA A 102 17.55 10.27 4.70
CA ALA A 102 17.27 9.78 6.04
C ALA A 102 16.46 8.46 6.01
N PHE A 103 15.45 8.37 5.13
CA PHE A 103 14.71 7.14 4.93
C PHE A 103 15.59 6.02 4.37
N TYR A 104 16.42 6.30 3.37
CA TYR A 104 17.40 5.35 2.83
C TYR A 104 18.30 4.77 3.92
N LYS A 105 18.84 5.63 4.80
CA LYS A 105 19.71 5.20 5.91
C LYS A 105 19.00 4.29 6.93
N LYS A 106 17.67 4.46 7.10
CA LYS A 106 16.85 3.63 7.98
C LYS A 106 16.58 2.23 7.39
N CYS A 107 16.57 2.10 6.07
CA CYS A 107 16.18 0.89 5.36
C CYS A 107 17.33 -0.13 5.28
N THR A 108 17.68 -0.76 6.40
CA THR A 108 18.57 -1.93 6.41
C THR A 108 17.87 -3.15 5.80
N LYS A 109 18.63 -4.21 5.52
CA LYS A 109 18.08 -5.48 5.04
C LYS A 109 17.05 -6.03 6.03
N GLU A 110 17.39 -6.09 7.31
CA GLU A 110 16.57 -6.66 8.38
C GLU A 110 15.30 -5.83 8.60
N TYR A 111 15.45 -4.51 8.63
CA TYR A 111 14.31 -3.60 8.73
C TYR A 111 13.35 -3.80 7.56
N SER A 112 13.88 -3.87 6.35
CA SER A 112 13.08 -3.94 5.13
C SER A 112 12.46 -5.31 4.93
N GLU A 113 13.15 -6.39 5.29
CA GLU A 113 12.61 -7.75 5.27
C GLU A 113 11.43 -7.90 6.22
N ARG A 114 11.56 -7.38 7.45
CA ARG A 114 10.47 -7.35 8.43
C ARG A 114 9.24 -6.65 7.85
N TYR A 115 9.40 -5.43 7.33
CA TYR A 115 8.26 -4.68 6.81
C TYR A 115 7.72 -5.23 5.49
N LEU A 116 8.55 -5.81 4.63
CA LEU A 116 8.09 -6.49 3.42
C LEU A 116 7.22 -7.70 3.77
N LYS A 117 7.56 -8.46 4.83
CA LYS A 117 6.70 -9.54 5.34
C LYS A 117 5.35 -9.02 5.83
N ILE A 118 5.34 -7.94 6.63
CA ILE A 118 4.10 -7.31 7.11
C ILE A 118 3.27 -6.78 5.93
N ILE A 119 3.90 -6.13 4.95
CA ILE A 119 3.24 -5.64 3.74
C ILE A 119 2.63 -6.80 2.96
N LYS A 120 3.31 -7.94 2.83
CA LYS A 120 2.77 -9.14 2.19
C LYS A 120 1.52 -9.66 2.91
N GLU A 121 1.55 -9.74 4.24
CA GLU A 121 0.40 -10.18 5.04
C GLU A 121 -0.81 -9.24 4.84
N LEU A 122 -0.58 -7.92 4.95
CA LEU A 122 -1.62 -6.91 4.72
C LEU A 122 -2.14 -6.93 3.28
N PHE A 123 -1.26 -7.11 2.29
CA PHE A 123 -1.63 -7.17 0.88
C PHE A 123 -2.53 -8.37 0.59
N LEU A 124 -2.20 -9.55 1.15
CA LEU A 124 -3.02 -10.74 1.03
C LEU A 124 -4.37 -10.60 1.74
N TRP A 125 -4.37 -10.00 2.94
CA TRP A 125 -5.60 -9.71 3.68
C TRP A 125 -6.51 -8.77 2.88
N LEU A 126 -6.01 -7.62 2.42
CA LEU A 126 -6.78 -6.67 1.60
C LEU A 126 -7.29 -7.29 0.28
N LYS A 127 -6.56 -8.25 -0.32
CA LYS A 127 -7.06 -8.99 -1.49
C LYS A 127 -8.29 -9.84 -1.17
N LYS A 128 -8.40 -10.39 0.05
CA LYS A 128 -9.58 -11.16 0.49
C LYS A 128 -10.80 -10.24 0.70
N GLU A 129 -10.59 -8.98 1.09
CA GLU A 129 -11.66 -7.98 1.20
C GLU A 129 -12.31 -7.64 -0.16
N TYR A 130 -11.67 -7.96 -1.29
CA TYR A 130 -12.32 -7.85 -2.60
C TYR A 130 -13.29 -8.99 -2.91
N GLN A 131 -13.14 -10.14 -2.25
CA GLN A 131 -13.97 -11.34 -2.44
C GLN A 131 -15.11 -11.38 -1.41
N SER A 132 -14.87 -10.80 -0.25
CA SER A 132 -15.85 -10.65 0.81
C SER A 132 -16.74 -9.44 0.52
N LYS A 133 -18.06 -9.62 0.63
CA LYS A 133 -19.14 -8.65 0.37
C LYS A 133 -19.45 -8.38 -1.11
#